data_AF-A0A7C6N1N5-F1
#
_entry.id   AF-A0A7C6N1N5-F1
#
_cell.length_a   1.000
_cell.length_b   1.000
_cell.length_c   1.000
_cell.angle_alpha   90.00
_cell.angle_beta   90.00
_cell.angle_gamma   90.00
#
_symmetry.space_group_name_H-M   'P 1'
#
loop_
_entity.id
_entity.type
_entity.pdbx_description
1 polymer ?
#
loop_
_entity_poly.entity_id
_entity_poly.type
_entity_poly.pdbx_seq_one_letter_code
_entity_poly.pdbx_strand_id
1 'polypeptide(L)'
;MLIARNVEIYVKSGYQFQPEIVPFQICHFANFVLLFAFALKNKTLQTVAFCFNLPFAMLSIIFADSLENYQTILNWRGMAYIFGHMLIVAITLWGLMTDQIEVDKKSYRNSIIMVVSLFVLSVPINNIFNKLMPDFTANYFYSYRPEGGTPLEWFFNWGKETTLLGMEINIIYIALSALLGIVVLFLFKKIYELYYKFKKSS
;
A
#
# COMPACT_ATOMS: atom_id res chain seq x y z
N MET A 1 7.91 -13.01 10.83
CA MET A 1 6.78 -12.20 11.37
C MET A 1 5.47 -12.42 10.62
N LEU A 2 5.43 -12.33 9.27
CA LEU A 2 4.19 -12.57 8.51
C LEU A 2 3.53 -13.92 8.80
N ILE A 3 4.29 -15.02 8.90
CA ILE A 3 3.77 -16.34 9.24
C ILE A 3 3.12 -16.33 10.64
N ALA A 4 3.82 -15.78 11.65
CA ALA A 4 3.29 -15.69 13.01
C ALA A 4 2.01 -14.83 13.08
N ARG A 5 1.98 -13.71 12.35
CA ARG A 5 0.78 -12.86 12.21
C ARG A 5 -0.38 -13.61 11.54
N ASN A 6 -0.11 -14.40 10.50
CA ASN A 6 -1.13 -15.21 9.82
C ASN A 6 -1.66 -16.34 10.71
N VAL A 7 -0.78 -17.00 11.48
CA VAL A 7 -1.18 -18.00 12.49
C VAL A 7 -2.05 -17.36 13.57
N GLU A 8 -1.69 -16.18 14.09
CA GLU A 8 -2.51 -15.47 15.07
C GLU A 8 -3.92 -15.15 14.53
N ILE A 9 -4.01 -14.66 13.29
CA ILE A 9 -5.30 -14.39 12.64
C ILE A 9 -6.13 -15.67 12.51
N TYR A 10 -5.52 -16.76 12.05
CA TYR A 10 -6.20 -18.04 11.88
C TYR A 10 -6.70 -18.63 13.21
N VAL A 11 -5.94 -18.47 14.30
CA VAL A 11 -6.38 -18.93 15.62
C VAL A 11 -7.51 -18.04 16.16
N LYS A 12 -7.39 -16.71 16.04
CA LYS A 12 -8.40 -15.76 16.51
C LYS A 12 -9.70 -15.79 15.70
N SER A 13 -9.66 -16.26 14.45
CA SER A 13 -10.84 -16.47 13.61
C SER A 13 -11.61 -17.74 13.92
N GLY A 14 -11.21 -18.51 14.94
CA GLY A 14 -11.79 -19.83 15.21
C GLY A 14 -11.40 -20.87 14.16
N TYR A 15 -10.15 -20.83 13.68
CA TYR A 15 -9.61 -21.73 12.66
C TYR A 15 -10.27 -21.59 11.29
N GLN A 16 -10.76 -20.39 10.98
CA GLN A 16 -11.33 -20.04 9.68
C GLN A 16 -10.35 -19.23 8.83
N PHE A 17 -10.32 -19.51 7.52
CA PHE A 17 -9.50 -18.73 6.61
C PHE A 17 -10.15 -17.36 6.36
N GLN A 18 -9.37 -16.29 6.58
CA GLN A 18 -9.84 -14.91 6.41
C GLN A 18 -9.08 -14.20 5.27
N PRO A 19 -9.70 -13.24 4.58
CA PRO A 19 -9.04 -12.44 3.54
C PRO A 19 -7.74 -11.79 4.04
N GLU A 20 -7.71 -11.34 5.29
CA GLU A 20 -6.52 -10.72 5.90
C GLU A 20 -5.27 -11.60 5.85
N ILE A 21 -5.41 -12.93 5.81
CA ILE A 21 -4.28 -13.88 5.75
C ILE A 21 -3.53 -13.74 4.43
N VAL A 22 -4.22 -13.38 3.35
CA VAL A 22 -3.62 -13.15 2.05
C VAL A 22 -2.95 -11.77 2.03
N PRO A 23 -1.64 -11.68 1.75
CA PRO A 23 -0.86 -10.46 1.94
C PRO A 23 -1.04 -9.44 0.80
N PHE A 24 -2.26 -9.24 0.32
CA PHE A 24 -2.60 -8.24 -0.71
C PHE A 24 -2.93 -6.86 -0.15
N GLN A 25 -2.87 -6.70 1.18
CA GLN A 25 -2.86 -5.37 1.80
C GLN A 25 -1.65 -4.57 1.31
N ILE A 26 -1.82 -3.27 1.07
CA ILE A 26 -0.79 -2.39 0.47
C ILE A 26 0.54 -2.49 1.22
N CYS A 27 0.51 -2.48 2.55
CA CYS A 27 1.72 -2.53 3.37
C CYS A 27 2.49 -3.86 3.25
N HIS A 28 1.79 -4.99 3.17
CA HIS A 28 2.41 -6.30 2.96
C HIS A 28 2.96 -6.41 1.54
N PHE A 29 2.18 -5.98 0.54
CA PHE A 29 2.62 -5.91 -0.84
C PHE A 29 3.85 -4.99 -1.00
N ALA A 30 3.88 -3.86 -0.29
CA ALA A 30 4.98 -2.92 -0.30
C ALA A 30 6.30 -3.52 0.21
N ASN A 31 6.24 -4.41 1.21
CA ASN A 31 7.40 -5.16 1.67
C ASN A 31 7.95 -6.12 0.60
N PHE A 32 7.07 -6.76 -0.20
CA PHE A 32 7.52 -7.55 -1.34
C PHE A 32 8.11 -6.70 -2.46
N VAL A 33 7.47 -5.56 -2.79
CA VAL A 33 8.00 -4.59 -3.76
C VAL A 33 9.39 -4.15 -3.34
N LEU A 34 9.60 -3.84 -2.06
CA LEU A 34 10.90 -3.46 -1.50
C LEU A 34 11.92 -4.58 -1.65
N LEU A 35 11.59 -5.81 -1.24
CA LEU A 35 12.48 -6.97 -1.34
C LEU A 35 12.94 -7.16 -2.79
N PHE A 36 12.01 -7.19 -3.75
CA PHE A 36 12.33 -7.38 -5.16
C PHE A 36 13.02 -6.16 -5.79
N ALA A 37 12.71 -4.94 -5.33
CA ALA A 37 13.38 -3.72 -5.78
C ALA A 37 14.89 -3.81 -5.58
N PHE A 38 15.32 -4.20 -4.38
CA PHE A 38 16.74 -4.26 -4.03
C PHE A 38 17.40 -5.58 -4.45
N ALA A 39 16.71 -6.72 -4.34
CA ALA A 39 17.26 -8.00 -4.76
C ALA A 39 17.50 -8.07 -6.27
N LEU A 40 16.58 -7.52 -7.08
CA LEU A 40 16.67 -7.54 -8.54
C LEU A 40 17.26 -6.25 -9.14
N LYS A 41 17.63 -5.26 -8.29
CA LYS A 41 18.08 -3.93 -8.71
C LYS A 41 17.14 -3.29 -9.75
N ASN A 42 15.84 -3.44 -9.54
CA ASN A 42 14.82 -3.01 -10.50
C ASN A 42 14.44 -1.55 -10.26
N LYS A 43 14.85 -0.66 -11.19
CA LYS A 43 14.59 0.79 -11.09
C LYS A 43 13.13 1.16 -10.93
N THR A 44 12.22 0.44 -11.60
CA THR A 44 10.77 0.69 -11.47
C THR A 44 10.29 0.37 -10.07
N LEU A 45 10.66 -0.79 -9.52
CA LEU A 45 10.28 -1.18 -8.16
C LEU A 45 10.92 -0.28 -7.11
N GLN A 46 12.18 0.15 -7.31
CA GLN A 46 12.84 1.14 -6.46
C GLN A 46 12.12 2.49 -6.50
N THR A 47 11.69 2.92 -7.70
CA THR A 47 10.88 4.14 -7.87
C THR A 47 9.53 4.02 -7.17
N VAL A 48 8.84 2.88 -7.27
CA VAL A 48 7.58 2.65 -6.52
C VAL A 48 7.85 2.65 -5.01
N ALA A 49 8.91 1.97 -4.56
CA ALA A 49 9.27 1.90 -3.15
C ALA A 49 9.51 3.31 -2.57
N PHE A 50 10.27 4.16 -3.27
CA PHE A 50 10.56 5.52 -2.82
C PHE A 50 9.39 6.50 -3.04
N CYS A 51 8.82 6.55 -4.25
CA CYS A 51 7.86 7.58 -4.60
C CYS A 51 6.43 7.28 -4.17
N PHE A 52 6.10 6.03 -3.84
CA PHE A 52 4.75 5.62 -3.45
C PHE A 52 4.74 4.92 -2.09
N ASN A 53 5.54 3.87 -1.88
CA ASN A 53 5.43 3.09 -0.63
C ASN A 53 5.93 3.86 0.60
N LEU A 54 7.06 4.56 0.49
CA LEU A 54 7.64 5.36 1.58
C LEU A 54 6.65 6.37 2.18
N PRO A 55 5.99 7.27 1.42
CA PRO A 55 5.04 8.21 2.01
C PRO A 55 3.89 7.53 2.76
N PHE A 56 3.28 6.52 2.17
CA PHE A 56 2.18 5.82 2.83
C PHE A 56 2.65 5.06 4.06
N ALA A 57 3.84 4.44 4.03
CA ALA A 57 4.40 3.78 5.20
C ALA A 57 4.73 4.77 6.33
N MET A 58 5.22 5.97 6.00
CA MET A 58 5.41 7.03 6.99
C MET A 58 4.09 7.49 7.60
N LEU A 59 3.06 7.73 6.77
CA LEU A 59 1.73 8.11 7.26
C LEU A 59 1.12 7.04 8.17
N SER A 60 1.27 5.76 7.81
CA SER A 60 0.81 4.63 8.63
C SER A 60 1.51 4.58 10.00
N ILE A 61 2.77 4.98 10.10
CA ILE A 61 3.47 5.05 11.40
C ILE A 61 3.04 6.28 12.20
N ILE A 62 2.85 7.44 11.54
CA ILE A 62 2.54 8.71 12.21
C ILE A 62 1.12 8.72 12.77
N PHE A 63 0.14 8.27 11.98
CA PHE A 63 -1.26 8.28 12.40
C PHE A 63 -1.65 6.99 13.11
N ALA A 64 -1.13 5.84 12.67
CA ALA A 64 -1.28 4.55 13.33
C ALA A 64 -2.72 4.14 13.75
N ASP A 65 -3.77 4.73 13.16
CA ASP A 65 -5.18 4.52 13.52
C ASP A 65 -5.57 3.03 13.53
N SER A 66 -5.02 2.25 12.60
CA SER A 66 -5.26 0.79 12.54
C SER A 66 -4.75 0.01 13.75
N LEU A 67 -3.89 0.59 14.60
CA LEU A 67 -3.41 -0.02 15.83
C LEU A 67 -4.37 0.16 17.01
N GLU A 68 -5.32 1.09 16.94
CA GLU A 68 -6.31 1.34 18.00
C GLU A 68 -7.22 0.13 18.25
N ASN A 69 -7.37 -0.73 17.24
CA ASN A 69 -8.19 -1.94 17.31
C ASN A 69 -7.50 -3.11 18.06
N TYR A 70 -6.27 -2.94 18.55
CA TYR A 70 -5.57 -3.97 19.31
C TYR A 70 -5.53 -3.65 20.80
N GLN A 71 -5.87 -4.64 21.64
CA GLN A 71 -5.77 -4.53 23.10
C GLN A 71 -4.33 -4.20 23.57
N THR A 72 -3.32 -4.65 22.83
CA THR A 72 -1.91 -4.34 23.10
C THR A 72 -1.16 -4.27 21.77
N ILE A 73 -0.09 -3.45 21.71
CA ILE A 73 0.81 -3.40 20.54
C ILE A 73 1.73 -4.64 20.49
N LEU A 74 1.89 -5.35 21.61
CA LEU A 74 2.77 -6.52 21.78
C LEU A 74 2.13 -7.84 21.31
N ASN A 75 1.29 -7.80 20.28
CA ASN A 75 0.81 -8.99 19.59
C ASN A 75 1.44 -9.11 18.19
N TRP A 76 1.36 -10.28 17.54
CA TRP A 76 2.04 -10.50 16.27
C TRP A 76 1.48 -9.63 15.15
N ARG A 77 0.18 -9.32 15.17
CA ARG A 77 -0.45 -8.40 14.21
C ARG A 77 0.08 -6.97 14.35
N GLY A 78 0.12 -6.42 15.56
CA GLY A 78 0.64 -5.08 15.87
C GLY A 78 2.14 -4.97 15.60
N MET A 79 2.93 -5.96 16.02
CA MET A 79 4.36 -6.00 15.70
C MET A 79 4.61 -6.11 14.20
N ALA A 80 3.90 -6.99 13.48
CA ALA A 80 4.05 -7.09 12.03
C ALA A 80 3.68 -5.79 11.31
N TYR A 81 2.66 -5.08 11.79
CA TYR A 81 2.30 -3.75 11.30
C TYR A 81 3.47 -2.77 11.50
N ILE A 82 3.94 -2.56 12.74
CA ILE A 82 4.98 -1.57 13.03
C ILE A 82 6.29 -1.91 12.32
N PHE A 83 6.80 -3.13 12.49
CA PHE A 83 8.06 -3.53 11.88
C PHE A 83 7.98 -3.56 10.34
N GLY A 84 6.84 -3.95 9.78
CA GLY A 84 6.63 -3.93 8.34
C GLY A 84 6.73 -2.53 7.76
N HIS A 85 6.14 -1.51 8.41
CA HIS A 85 6.24 -0.13 7.95
C HIS A 85 7.62 0.47 8.21
N MET A 86 8.20 0.24 9.39
CA MET A 86 9.56 0.73 9.70
C MET A 86 10.59 0.19 8.72
N LEU A 87 10.46 -1.08 8.30
CA LEU A 87 11.35 -1.67 7.30
C LEU A 87 11.26 -0.94 5.96
N ILE A 88 10.04 -0.65 5.48
CA ILE A 88 9.83 0.12 4.24
C ILE A 88 10.51 1.48 4.35
N VAL A 89 10.26 2.22 5.43
CA VAL A 89 10.85 3.56 5.62
C VAL A 89 12.38 3.50 5.69
N ALA A 90 12.93 2.64 6.55
CA ALA A 90 14.37 2.58 6.78
C ALA A 90 15.14 2.18 5.52
N ILE A 91 14.71 1.13 4.82
CA ILE A 91 15.43 0.61 3.64
C ILE A 91 15.28 1.55 2.44
N THR A 92 14.11 2.17 2.25
CA THR A 92 13.96 3.14 1.14
C THR A 92 14.80 4.40 1.36
N LEU A 93 14.85 4.94 2.58
CA LEU A 93 15.72 6.08 2.91
C LEU A 93 17.20 5.69 2.80
N TRP A 94 17.59 4.52 3.30
CA TRP A 94 18.96 4.00 3.13
C TRP A 94 19.32 3.84 1.64
N GLY A 95 18.41 3.28 0.84
CA GLY A 95 18.60 3.14 -0.60
C GLY A 95 18.75 4.47 -1.32
N LEU A 96 18.03 5.52 -0.89
CA LEU A 96 18.22 6.88 -1.40
C LEU A 96 19.61 7.43 -1.03
N MET A 97 19.99 7.35 0.25
CA MET A 97 21.27 7.89 0.73
C MET A 97 22.49 7.23 0.08
N THR A 98 22.38 5.94 -0.22
CA THR A 98 23.44 5.12 -0.85
C THR A 98 23.38 5.11 -2.38
N ASP A 99 22.57 5.97 -2.99
CA ASP A 99 22.43 6.10 -4.45
C ASP A 99 21.99 4.82 -5.17
N GLN A 100 21.29 3.93 -4.46
CA GLN A 100 20.72 2.71 -5.05
C GLN A 100 19.39 2.97 -5.78
N ILE A 101 18.70 4.05 -5.44
CA ILE A 101 17.42 4.43 -6.03
C ILE A 101 17.67 5.40 -7.17
N GLU A 102 17.29 5.00 -8.38
CA GLU A 102 17.40 5.83 -9.58
C GLU A 102 16.03 6.06 -10.20
N VAL A 103 15.60 7.32 -10.24
CA VAL A 103 14.30 7.72 -10.81
C VAL A 103 14.52 8.41 -12.17
N ASP A 104 14.61 7.60 -13.21
CA ASP A 104 14.65 8.07 -14.61
C ASP A 104 13.24 8.20 -15.22
N LYS A 105 13.14 8.76 -16.43
CA LYS A 105 11.85 8.97 -17.11
C LYS A 105 11.10 7.65 -17.37
N LYS A 106 11.84 6.57 -17.67
CA LYS A 106 11.26 5.27 -18.02
C LYS A 106 10.72 4.56 -16.78
N SER A 107 11.53 4.47 -15.73
CA SER A 107 11.17 3.92 -14.42
C SER A 107 10.00 4.66 -13.78
N TYR A 108 9.97 5.99 -13.84
CA TYR A 108 8.84 6.79 -13.38
C TYR A 108 7.55 6.55 -14.18
N ARG A 109 7.61 6.49 -15.52
CA ARG A 109 6.42 6.16 -16.32
C ARG A 109 5.92 4.75 -15.97
N ASN A 110 6.83 3.80 -15.86
CA ASN A 110 6.49 2.43 -15.50
C ASN A 110 5.92 2.32 -14.08
N SER A 111 6.38 3.16 -13.13
CA SER A 111 5.82 3.17 -11.77
C SER A 111 4.39 3.70 -11.75
N ILE A 112 4.06 4.72 -12.56
CA ILE A 112 2.67 5.17 -12.73
C ILE A 112 1.80 4.05 -13.27
N ILE A 113 2.24 3.38 -14.36
CA ILE A 113 1.50 2.27 -14.97
C ILE A 113 1.28 1.17 -13.92
N MET A 114 2.33 0.78 -13.20
CA MET A 114 2.24 -0.24 -12.16
C MET A 114 1.23 0.13 -11.06
N VAL A 115 1.31 1.34 -10.49
CA VAL A 115 0.40 1.78 -9.42
C VAL A 115 -1.04 1.83 -9.91
N VAL A 116 -1.30 2.38 -11.09
CA VAL A 116 -2.65 2.42 -11.69
C VAL A 116 -3.16 1.00 -11.94
N SER A 117 -2.33 0.10 -12.48
CA SER A 117 -2.69 -1.30 -12.67
C SER A 117 -3.05 -1.98 -11.35
N LEU A 118 -2.36 -1.68 -10.24
CA LEU A 118 -2.69 -2.25 -8.93
C LEU A 118 -4.08 -1.81 -8.45
N PHE A 119 -4.44 -0.53 -8.61
CA PHE A 119 -5.80 -0.04 -8.29
C PHE A 119 -6.88 -0.67 -9.16
N VAL A 120 -6.60 -0.89 -10.44
CA VAL A 120 -7.56 -1.54 -11.35
C VAL A 120 -7.71 -3.03 -11.00
N LEU A 121 -6.59 -3.72 -10.73
CA LEU A 121 -6.59 -5.15 -10.38
C LEU A 121 -7.16 -5.42 -8.99
N SER A 122 -7.09 -4.47 -8.06
CA SER A 122 -7.66 -4.66 -6.73
C SER A 122 -9.19 -4.73 -6.75
N VAL A 123 -9.86 -4.11 -7.73
CA VAL A 123 -11.33 -4.19 -7.87
C VAL A 123 -11.83 -5.64 -8.04
N PRO A 124 -11.40 -6.41 -9.06
CA PRO A 124 -11.84 -7.78 -9.20
C PRO A 124 -11.36 -8.66 -8.05
N ILE A 125 -10.15 -8.43 -7.50
CA ILE A 125 -9.65 -9.20 -6.36
C ILE A 125 -10.58 -9.00 -5.14
N ASN A 126 -10.90 -7.76 -4.77
CA ASN A 126 -11.81 -7.49 -3.66
C ASN A 126 -13.17 -8.13 -3.87
N ASN A 127 -13.76 -7.99 -5.06
CA ASN A 127 -15.05 -8.59 -5.37
C ASN A 127 -15.03 -10.13 -5.28
N ILE A 128 -13.97 -10.78 -5.75
CA ILE A 128 -13.81 -12.23 -5.64
C ILE A 128 -13.75 -12.65 -4.16
N PHE A 129 -12.94 -11.97 -3.35
CA PHE A 129 -12.80 -12.32 -1.94
C PHE A 129 -14.08 -12.04 -1.14
N ASN A 130 -14.75 -10.90 -1.35
CA ASN A 130 -16.03 -10.61 -0.69
C ASN A 130 -17.13 -11.58 -1.10
N LYS A 131 -17.11 -12.10 -2.34
CA LYS A 131 -18.04 -13.12 -2.79
C LYS A 131 -17.75 -14.51 -2.20
N LEU A 132 -16.48 -14.89 -2.08
CA LEU A 132 -16.06 -16.20 -1.55
C LEU A 132 -16.12 -16.26 -0.02
N MET A 133 -16.02 -15.10 0.65
CA MET A 133 -15.90 -14.98 2.11
C MET A 133 -16.84 -13.87 2.61
N PRO A 134 -18.17 -14.04 2.50
CA PRO A 134 -19.15 -12.97 2.76
C PRO A 134 -19.19 -12.49 4.22
N ASP A 135 -18.71 -13.32 5.16
CA ASP A 135 -18.60 -12.96 6.58
C ASP A 135 -17.45 -11.97 6.86
N PHE A 136 -16.64 -11.65 5.85
CA PHE A 136 -15.49 -10.75 5.94
C PHE A 136 -15.55 -9.68 4.85
N THR A 137 -15.10 -8.47 5.17
CA THR A 137 -14.97 -7.38 4.19
C THR A 137 -13.52 -7.26 3.75
N ALA A 138 -13.18 -7.87 2.61
CA ALA A 138 -11.90 -7.69 1.95
C ALA A 138 -11.82 -6.27 1.35
N ASN A 139 -10.74 -5.56 1.68
CA ASN A 139 -10.49 -4.20 1.21
C ASN A 139 -9.01 -3.99 0.85
N TYR A 140 -8.51 -4.80 -0.08
CA TYR A 140 -7.18 -4.66 -0.65
C TYR A 140 -7.06 -3.34 -1.41
N PHE A 141 -5.89 -2.72 -1.30
CA PHE A 141 -5.62 -1.41 -1.91
C PHE A 141 -6.62 -0.30 -1.57
N TYR A 142 -7.35 -0.44 -0.45
CA TYR A 142 -8.45 0.45 -0.08
C TYR A 142 -9.46 0.65 -1.21
N SER A 143 -9.62 -0.30 -2.11
CA SER A 143 -10.35 -0.11 -3.35
C SER A 143 -11.81 -0.58 -3.29
N TYR A 144 -12.25 -1.13 -2.15
CA TYR A 144 -13.62 -1.59 -1.96
C TYR A 144 -14.41 -0.56 -1.15
N ARG A 145 -13.96 -0.24 0.06
CA ARG A 145 -14.59 0.77 0.93
C ARG A 145 -13.57 1.40 1.87
N PRO A 146 -13.53 2.71 2.09
CA PRO A 146 -12.56 3.31 3.00
C PRO A 146 -12.86 2.96 4.46
N GLU A 147 -11.83 3.07 5.31
CA GLU A 147 -12.01 3.09 6.76
C GLU A 147 -12.64 4.44 7.17
N GLY A 148 -13.54 4.41 8.16
CA GLY A 148 -14.25 5.61 8.61
C GLY A 148 -13.31 6.64 9.22
N GLY A 149 -13.59 7.93 8.99
CA GLY A 149 -12.77 9.03 9.50
C GLY A 149 -11.50 9.31 8.67
N THR A 150 -11.27 8.57 7.59
CA THR A 150 -10.13 8.79 6.70
C THR A 150 -10.48 9.80 5.59
N PRO A 151 -9.50 10.56 5.05
CA PRO A 151 -9.73 11.43 3.89
C PRO A 151 -10.29 10.70 2.65
N LEU A 152 -10.08 9.38 2.55
CA LEU A 152 -10.62 8.55 1.49
C LEU A 152 -12.15 8.42 1.57
N GLU A 153 -12.75 8.63 2.74
CA GLU A 153 -14.21 8.66 2.91
C GLU A 153 -14.85 9.76 2.07
N TRP A 154 -14.20 10.93 1.97
CA TRP A 154 -14.69 12.02 1.12
C TRP A 154 -14.73 11.62 -0.35
N PHE A 155 -13.70 10.93 -0.83
CA PHE A 155 -13.65 10.43 -2.22
C PHE A 155 -14.76 9.41 -2.47
N PHE A 156 -15.03 8.55 -1.49
CA PHE A 156 -16.07 7.55 -1.60
C PHE A 156 -17.46 8.19 -1.66
N ASN A 157 -17.72 9.19 -0.81
CA ASN A 157 -18.99 9.91 -0.73
C ASN A 157 -19.29 10.80 -1.95
N TRP A 158 -18.27 11.21 -2.71
CA TRP A 158 -18.47 11.89 -3.99
C TRP A 158 -18.93 10.96 -5.11
N GLY A 159 -18.72 9.65 -4.90
CA GLY A 159 -19.14 8.63 -5.82
C GLY A 159 -20.44 7.93 -5.41
N LYS A 160 -20.79 6.91 -6.17
CA LYS A 160 -21.87 5.98 -5.84
C LYS A 160 -21.42 4.57 -6.17
N GLU A 161 -21.72 3.63 -5.29
CA GLU A 161 -21.54 2.21 -5.58
C GLU A 161 -22.49 1.81 -6.71
N THR A 162 -21.92 1.18 -7.73
CA THR A 162 -22.65 0.64 -8.88
C THR A 162 -22.20 -0.79 -9.13
N THR A 163 -23.03 -1.56 -9.81
CA THR A 163 -22.67 -2.92 -10.23
C THR A 163 -22.24 -2.89 -11.69
N LEU A 164 -21.00 -3.28 -11.97
CA LEU A 164 -20.45 -3.39 -13.31
C LEU A 164 -19.92 -4.82 -13.52
N LEU A 165 -20.42 -5.53 -14.53
CA LEU A 165 -20.05 -6.92 -14.81
C LEU A 165 -20.22 -7.87 -13.60
N GLY A 166 -21.22 -7.62 -12.75
CA GLY A 166 -21.47 -8.40 -11.54
C GLY A 166 -20.51 -8.11 -10.38
N MET A 167 -19.69 -7.07 -10.49
CA MET A 167 -18.80 -6.57 -9.44
C MET A 167 -19.34 -5.25 -8.89
N GLU A 168 -19.30 -5.09 -7.57
CA GLU A 168 -19.56 -3.82 -6.89
C GLU A 168 -18.33 -2.92 -7.01
N ILE A 169 -18.55 -1.70 -7.51
CA ILE A 169 -17.51 -0.72 -7.72
C ILE A 169 -18.05 0.71 -7.55
N ASN A 170 -17.27 1.54 -6.86
CA ASN A 170 -17.43 2.99 -6.88
C ASN A 170 -16.36 3.58 -7.82
N ILE A 171 -16.74 3.85 -9.07
CA ILE A 171 -15.79 4.27 -10.13
C ILE A 171 -15.11 5.59 -9.78
N ILE A 172 -15.86 6.56 -9.25
CA ILE A 172 -15.34 7.87 -8.83
C ILE A 172 -14.29 7.69 -7.74
N TYR A 173 -14.60 6.86 -6.74
CA TYR A 173 -13.67 6.56 -5.65
C TYR A 173 -12.35 5.94 -6.14
N ILE A 174 -12.42 4.95 -7.04
CA ILE A 174 -11.22 4.33 -7.62
C ILE A 174 -10.40 5.34 -8.42
N ALA A 175 -11.05 6.16 -9.24
CA ALA A 175 -10.38 7.16 -10.06
C ALA A 175 -9.66 8.21 -9.19
N LEU A 176 -10.33 8.71 -8.14
CA LEU A 176 -9.74 9.66 -7.20
C LEU A 176 -8.59 9.06 -6.39
N SER A 177 -8.72 7.80 -5.96
CA SER A 177 -7.66 7.08 -5.24
C SER A 177 -6.43 6.86 -6.11
N ALA A 178 -6.63 6.45 -7.37
CA ALA A 178 -5.54 6.32 -8.34
C ALA A 178 -4.90 7.68 -8.64
N LEU A 179 -5.70 8.74 -8.78
CA LEU A 179 -5.20 10.10 -8.98
C LEU A 179 -4.35 10.57 -7.79
N LEU A 180 -4.80 10.34 -6.55
CA LEU A 180 -4.02 10.62 -5.35
C LEU A 180 -2.68 9.88 -5.39
N GLY A 181 -2.67 8.61 -5.78
CA GLY A 181 -1.45 7.83 -5.95
C GLY A 181 -0.48 8.44 -6.98
N ILE A 182 -1.00 8.93 -8.11
CA ILE A 182 -0.21 9.63 -9.14
C ILE A 182 0.35 10.95 -8.61
N VAL A 183 -0.45 11.72 -7.86
CA VAL A 183 -0.01 12.98 -7.23
C VAL A 183 1.12 12.70 -6.25
N VAL A 184 1.01 11.68 -5.40
CA VAL A 184 2.07 11.28 -4.46
C VAL A 184 3.35 10.89 -5.19
N LEU A 185 3.24 10.07 -6.25
CA LEU A 185 4.38 9.72 -7.10
C LEU A 185 5.08 10.95 -7.67
N PHE A 186 4.30 11.93 -8.16
CA PHE A 186 4.83 13.17 -8.72
C PHE A 186 5.56 14.01 -7.65
N LEU A 187 4.95 14.20 -6.48
CA LEU A 187 5.53 14.97 -5.38
C LEU A 187 6.86 14.37 -4.93
N PHE A 188 6.92 13.05 -4.74
CA PHE A 188 8.15 12.40 -4.32
C PHE A 188 9.23 12.38 -5.41
N LYS A 189 8.85 12.34 -6.69
CA LYS A 189 9.81 12.59 -7.77
C LYS A 189 10.43 13.99 -7.67
N LYS A 190 9.65 15.01 -7.29
CA LYS A 190 10.19 16.36 -7.05
C LYS A 190 11.12 16.42 -5.84
N ILE A 191 10.78 15.71 -4.77
CA ILE A 191 11.66 15.57 -3.60
C ILE A 191 12.99 14.89 -4.00
N TYR A 192 12.93 13.82 -4.79
CA TYR A 192 14.12 13.15 -5.32
C TYR A 192 15.00 14.11 -6.15
N GLU A 193 14.41 14.82 -7.11
CA GLU A 193 15.13 15.80 -7.96
C GLU A 193 15.80 16.88 -7.10
N LEU A 194 15.10 17.37 -6.08
CA LEU A 194 15.60 18.40 -5.17
C LEU A 194 16.75 17.87 -4.29
N TYR A 195 16.62 16.67 -3.72
CA TYR A 195 17.65 16.02 -2.93
C TYR A 195 18.96 15.89 -3.73
N TYR A 196 18.89 15.35 -4.94
CA TYR A 196 20.07 15.18 -5.80
C TYR A 196 20.65 16.50 -6.31
N LYS A 197 19.82 17.53 -6.47
CA LYS A 197 20.31 18.87 -6.76
C LYS A 197 21.17 19.41 -5.62
N PHE A 198 20.70 19.31 -4.37
CA PHE A 198 21.46 19.76 -3.21
C PHE A 198 22.72 18.93 -2.94
N LYS A 199 22.62 17.60 -3.08
CA LYS A 199 23.76 16.69 -2.91
C LYS A 199 24.91 16.96 -3.90
N LYS A 200 24.60 17.39 -5.13
CA LYS A 200 25.61 17.78 -6.14
C LYS A 200 26.20 19.17 -5.93
N SER A 201 25.54 20.02 -5.12
CA SER A 201 26.02 21.37 -4.78
C SER A 201 26.84 21.42 -3.50
N SER A 202 26.95 20.29 -2.78
CA SER A 202 27.78 20.11 -1.57
C SER A 202 29.07 19.39 -1.94
#